data_AF-A0A832H416-F1
#
_entry.id   AF-A0A832H416-F1
#
_cell.length_a   1.000
_cell.length_b   1.000
_cell.length_c   1.000
_cell.angle_alpha   90.00
_cell.angle_beta   90.00
_cell.angle_gamma   90.00
#
_symmetry.space_group_name_H-M   'P 1'
#
loop_
_entity.id
_entity.type
_entity.pdbx_description
1 polymer ?
#
loop_
_entity_poly.entity_id
_entity_poly.type
_entity_poly.pdbx_seq_one_letter_code
_entity_poly.pdbx_strand_id
1 'polypeptide(L)'
;MSVPASVKVFGILHTIFGSFSAAIGLYNLFNFGNAIAVFELVGFTKTGIVWLQISSIISFVAALVLLALGIGLLAKKPWARSGAVIFGYVSIALNIFNALVIVFTFPNRESTGTLFIAGAIAGAVLQSIYPVLTIFFMSRPAVKAALAHRG
;
A
#
# COMPACT_ATOMS: atom_id res chain seq x y z
N MET A 1 22.06 11.96 -20.75
CA MET A 1 22.02 11.87 -19.27
C MET A 1 21.69 10.45 -18.83
N SER A 2 22.49 9.88 -17.94
CA SER A 2 22.22 8.59 -17.30
C SER A 2 21.02 8.72 -16.36
N VAL A 3 20.08 7.77 -16.42
CA VAL A 3 18.94 7.75 -15.49
C VAL A 3 19.47 7.42 -14.08
N PRO A 4 19.09 8.17 -13.04
CA PRO A 4 19.54 7.90 -11.67
C PRO A 4 19.22 6.46 -11.25
N ALA A 5 20.16 5.82 -10.54
CA ALA A 5 20.03 4.42 -10.11
C ALA A 5 18.76 4.19 -9.26
N SER A 6 18.30 5.21 -8.53
CA SER A 6 17.06 5.18 -7.76
C SER A 6 15.85 4.80 -8.60
N VAL A 7 15.72 5.27 -9.85
CA VAL A 7 14.58 4.91 -10.72
C VAL A 7 14.55 3.41 -10.99
N LYS A 8 15.72 2.80 -11.21
CA LYS A 8 15.83 1.36 -11.43
C LYS A 8 15.52 0.58 -10.14
N VAL A 9 16.08 1.00 -9.01
CA VAL A 9 15.84 0.36 -7.70
C VAL A 9 14.37 0.41 -7.33
N PHE A 10 13.73 1.59 -7.39
CA PHE A 10 12.30 1.72 -7.09
C PHE A 10 11.44 0.99 -8.12
N GLY A 11 11.81 0.97 -9.41
CA GLY A 11 11.11 0.17 -10.41
C GLY A 11 11.11 -1.33 -10.07
N ILE A 12 12.25 -1.88 -9.66
CA ILE A 12 12.36 -3.28 -9.21
C ILE A 12 11.51 -3.50 -7.95
N LEU A 13 11.65 -2.65 -6.94
CA LEU A 13 10.91 -2.79 -5.67
C LEU A 13 9.38 -2.72 -5.88
N HIS A 14 8.90 -1.76 -6.67
CA HIS A 14 7.47 -1.64 -7.02
C HIS A 14 6.98 -2.89 -7.75
N THR A 15 7.80 -3.45 -8.65
CA THR A 15 7.43 -4.66 -9.39
C THR A 15 7.35 -5.87 -8.47
N ILE A 16 8.34 -6.06 -7.59
CA ILE A 16 8.35 -7.19 -6.63
C ILE A 16 7.17 -7.04 -5.68
N PHE A 17 7.06 -5.92 -4.97
CA PHE A 17 6.00 -5.71 -3.99
C PHE A 17 4.62 -5.75 -4.65
N GLY A 18 4.45 -5.13 -5.81
CA GLY A 18 3.20 -5.19 -6.58
C GLY A 18 2.81 -6.61 -6.97
N SER A 19 3.77 -7.42 -7.45
CA SER A 19 3.50 -8.81 -7.85
C SER A 19 3.12 -9.69 -6.66
N PHE A 20 3.88 -9.63 -5.56
CA PHE A 20 3.59 -10.40 -4.35
C PHE A 20 2.25 -9.98 -3.74
N SER A 21 2.01 -8.68 -3.61
CA SER A 21 0.75 -8.15 -3.07
C SER A 21 -0.43 -8.46 -3.97
N ALA A 22 -0.28 -8.50 -5.30
CA ALA A 22 -1.36 -8.88 -6.21
C ALA A 22 -1.70 -10.37 -6.07
N ALA A 23 -0.69 -11.25 -5.97
CA ALA A 23 -0.91 -12.68 -5.76
C ALA A 23 -1.61 -12.96 -4.42
N ILE A 24 -1.11 -12.36 -3.33
CA ILE A 24 -1.71 -12.48 -1.99
C ILE A 24 -3.12 -11.87 -1.97
N GLY A 25 -3.29 -10.68 -2.56
CA GLY A 25 -4.58 -10.00 -2.65
C GLY A 25 -5.61 -10.84 -3.40
N LEU A 26 -5.22 -11.44 -4.53
CA LEU A 26 -6.09 -12.33 -5.29
C LEU A 26 -6.48 -13.57 -4.47
N TYR A 27 -5.51 -14.20 -3.79
CA TYR A 27 -5.79 -15.32 -2.89
C TYR A 27 -6.78 -14.94 -1.78
N ASN A 28 -6.61 -13.78 -1.17
CA ASN A 28 -7.50 -13.28 -0.11
C ASN A 28 -8.92 -13.01 -0.63
N LEU A 29 -9.06 -12.50 -1.87
CA LEU A 29 -10.36 -12.30 -2.50
C LEU A 29 -11.12 -13.62 -2.71
N PHE A 30 -10.42 -14.70 -3.06
CA PHE A 30 -11.04 -16.04 -3.19
C PHE A 30 -11.35 -16.70 -1.85
N ASN A 31 -10.52 -16.45 -0.82
CA ASN A 31 -10.66 -17.06 0.51
C ASN A 31 -11.35 -16.13 1.52
N PHE A 32 -12.15 -15.19 1.03
CA PHE A 32 -12.69 -14.09 1.82
C PHE A 32 -13.55 -14.56 3.00
N GLY A 33 -14.34 -15.63 2.81
CA GLY A 33 -15.20 -16.18 3.85
C GLY A 33 -14.43 -16.69 5.08
N ASN A 34 -13.26 -17.29 4.87
CA ASN A 34 -12.42 -17.79 5.96
C ASN A 34 -11.84 -16.64 6.79
N ALA A 35 -11.48 -15.53 6.14
CA ALA A 35 -10.98 -14.34 6.82
C ALA A 35 -12.06 -13.69 7.68
N ILE A 36 -13.30 -13.56 7.17
CA ILE A 36 -14.42 -12.99 7.92
C ILE A 36 -14.71 -13.79 9.19
N ALA A 37 -14.76 -15.12 9.09
CA ALA A 37 -15.05 -15.98 10.24
C ALA A 37 -14.05 -15.77 11.40
N VAL A 38 -12.77 -15.56 11.09
CA VAL A 38 -11.75 -15.25 12.11
C VAL A 38 -11.99 -13.89 12.76
N PHE A 39 -12.33 -12.86 11.99
CA PHE A 39 -12.60 -11.53 12.56
C PHE A 39 -13.90 -11.50 13.39
N GLU A 40 -14.93 -12.24 12.98
CA GLU A 40 -16.16 -12.43 13.77
C GLU A 40 -15.86 -13.09 15.12
N LEU A 41 -15.00 -14.12 15.15
CA LEU A 41 -14.57 -14.78 16.39
C LEU A 41 -13.80 -13.84 17.34
N VAL A 42 -13.10 -12.85 16.79
CA VAL A 42 -12.33 -11.84 17.55
C VAL A 42 -13.22 -10.66 17.98
N GLY A 43 -14.51 -10.67 17.63
CA GLY A 43 -15.48 -9.67 18.08
C GLY A 43 -15.48 -8.37 17.25
N PHE A 44 -15.05 -8.42 15.98
CA PHE A 44 -15.16 -7.27 15.08
C PHE A 44 -16.62 -6.84 14.90
N THR A 45 -16.87 -5.53 14.87
CA THR A 45 -18.22 -5.03 14.55
C THR A 45 -18.58 -5.33 13.09
N LYS A 46 -19.89 -5.42 12.80
CA LYS A 46 -20.41 -5.59 11.43
C LYS A 46 -19.86 -4.54 10.46
N THR A 47 -19.73 -3.29 10.91
CA THR A 47 -19.14 -2.20 10.12
C THR A 47 -17.66 -2.45 9.82
N GLY A 48 -16.91 -2.99 10.78
CA GLY A 48 -15.53 -3.41 10.58
C GLY A 48 -15.36 -4.50 9.53
N ILE A 49 -16.27 -5.47 9.50
CA ILE A 49 -16.28 -6.55 8.51
C ILE A 49 -16.53 -5.99 7.11
N VAL A 50 -17.50 -5.09 6.96
CA VAL A 50 -17.74 -4.39 5.68
C VAL A 50 -16.52 -3.58 5.25
N TRP A 51 -15.84 -2.92 6.18
CA TRP A 51 -14.59 -2.21 5.88
C TRP A 51 -13.48 -3.17 5.44
N LEU A 52 -13.33 -4.34 6.06
CA LEU A 52 -12.36 -5.36 5.66
C LEU A 52 -12.61 -5.84 4.22
N GLN A 53 -13.89 -6.03 3.84
CA GLN A 53 -14.27 -6.36 2.46
C GLN A 53 -13.83 -5.29 1.47
N ILE A 54 -14.21 -4.04 1.74
CA ILE A 54 -13.88 -2.91 0.86
C ILE A 54 -12.37 -2.71 0.78
N SER A 55 -11.68 -2.70 1.92
CA SER A 55 -10.23 -2.49 1.98
C SER A 55 -9.45 -3.59 1.25
N SER A 56 -9.92 -4.83 1.27
CA SER A 56 -9.26 -5.92 0.54
C SER A 56 -9.33 -5.75 -0.98
N ILE A 57 -10.47 -5.29 -1.50
CA ILE A 57 -10.61 -4.95 -2.93
C ILE A 57 -9.70 -3.77 -3.27
N ILE A 58 -9.71 -2.72 -2.44
CA ILE A 58 -8.83 -1.55 -2.62
C ILE A 58 -7.35 -1.98 -2.62
N SER A 59 -6.95 -2.83 -1.68
CA SER A 59 -5.57 -3.35 -1.57
C SER A 59 -5.15 -4.14 -2.81
N PHE A 60 -6.05 -4.95 -3.37
CA PHE A 60 -5.77 -5.67 -4.62
C PHE A 60 -5.58 -4.71 -5.80
N VAL A 61 -6.47 -3.73 -5.97
CA VAL A 61 -6.33 -2.70 -7.01
C VAL A 61 -5.04 -1.89 -6.82
N ALA A 62 -4.73 -1.51 -5.58
CA ALA A 62 -3.51 -0.80 -5.23
C ALA A 62 -2.26 -1.61 -5.57
N ALA A 63 -2.27 -2.93 -5.37
CA ALA A 63 -1.17 -3.82 -5.76
C ALA A 63 -0.95 -3.84 -7.28
N LEU A 64 -2.03 -3.87 -8.08
CA LEU A 64 -1.95 -3.79 -9.55
C LEU A 64 -1.41 -2.44 -10.00
N VAL A 65 -1.84 -1.35 -9.38
CA VAL A 65 -1.30 0.00 -9.66
C VAL A 65 0.18 0.06 -9.31
N LEU A 66 0.59 -0.45 -8.15
CA LEU A 66 1.99 -0.50 -7.73
C LEU A 66 2.84 -1.28 -8.73
N LEU A 67 2.36 -2.42 -9.21
CA LEU A 67 3.01 -3.23 -10.24
C LEU A 67 3.14 -2.45 -11.57
N ALA A 68 2.06 -1.83 -12.04
CA ALA A 68 2.06 -1.03 -13.25
C ALA A 68 3.04 0.16 -13.17
N LEU A 69 3.13 0.81 -12.01
CA LEU A 69 4.11 1.86 -11.74
C LEU A 69 5.54 1.34 -11.75
N GLY A 70 5.78 0.15 -11.18
CA GLY A 70 7.09 -0.52 -11.23
C GLY A 70 7.55 -0.81 -12.65
N ILE A 71 6.68 -1.41 -13.45
CA ILE A 71 6.93 -1.68 -14.88
C ILE A 71 7.15 -0.36 -15.62
N GLY A 72 6.33 0.66 -15.38
CA GLY A 72 6.46 1.98 -15.98
C GLY A 72 7.79 2.68 -15.66
N LEU A 73 8.28 2.56 -14.41
CA LEU A 73 9.58 3.11 -13.99
C LEU A 73 10.74 2.36 -14.68
N LEU A 74 10.67 1.03 -14.79
CA LEU A 74 11.67 0.23 -15.51
C LEU A 74 11.69 0.54 -17.01
N ALA A 75 10.51 0.78 -17.60
CA ALA A 75 10.33 1.25 -18.97
C ALA A 75 10.63 2.75 -19.14
N LYS A 76 11.04 3.45 -18.07
CA LYS A 76 11.42 4.87 -18.05
C LYS A 76 10.30 5.79 -18.56
N LYS A 77 9.04 5.44 -18.32
CA LYS A 77 7.88 6.24 -18.74
C LYS A 77 7.70 7.45 -17.82
N PRO A 78 7.40 8.65 -18.36
CA PRO A 78 7.30 9.89 -17.57
C PRO A 78 6.13 9.85 -16.57
N TRP A 79 5.00 9.23 -16.95
CA TRP A 79 3.82 9.11 -16.08
C TRP A 79 4.08 8.23 -14.85
N ALA A 80 5.03 7.29 -14.91
CA ALA A 80 5.30 6.37 -13.82
C ALA A 80 5.94 7.07 -12.61
N ARG A 81 6.73 8.13 -12.85
CA ARG A 81 7.31 8.95 -11.76
C ARG A 81 6.25 9.74 -11.02
N SER A 82 5.42 10.49 -11.74
CA SER A 82 4.34 11.27 -11.12
C SER A 82 3.34 10.34 -10.44
N GLY A 83 3.01 9.22 -11.08
CA GLY A 83 2.17 8.18 -10.51
C GLY A 83 2.74 7.60 -9.21
N ALA A 84 4.03 7.26 -9.14
CA ALA A 84 4.67 6.72 -7.94
C ALA A 84 4.65 7.71 -6.76
N VAL A 85 4.83 9.02 -7.03
CA VAL A 85 4.73 10.05 -5.99
C VAL A 85 3.30 10.19 -5.48
N ILE A 86 2.32 10.29 -6.39
CA ILE A 86 0.89 10.40 -6.02
C ILE A 86 0.46 9.16 -5.24
N PHE A 87 0.82 7.97 -5.73
CA PHE A 87 0.52 6.70 -5.09
C PHE A 87 1.15 6.60 -3.70
N GLY A 88 2.35 7.15 -3.50
CA GLY A 88 2.98 7.27 -2.18
C GLY A 88 2.11 8.06 -1.18
N TYR A 89 1.61 9.24 -1.58
CA TYR A 89 0.74 10.04 -0.71
C TYR A 89 -0.58 9.33 -0.40
N VAL A 90 -1.21 8.74 -1.43
CA VAL A 90 -2.45 7.97 -1.28
C VAL A 90 -2.24 6.78 -0.34
N SER A 91 -1.11 6.07 -0.46
CA SER A 91 -0.78 4.94 0.41
C SER A 91 -0.63 5.35 1.87
N ILE A 92 0.02 6.49 2.15
CA ILE A 92 0.14 7.01 3.52
C ILE A 92 -1.24 7.36 4.09
N ALA A 93 -2.09 8.04 3.30
CA ALA A 93 -3.44 8.39 3.73
C ALA A 93 -4.28 7.13 4.03
N LEU A 94 -4.21 6.10 3.17
CA LEU A 94 -4.91 4.83 3.36
C LEU A 94 -4.39 4.07 4.59
N ASN A 95 -3.08 4.08 4.86
CA ASN A 95 -2.51 3.44 6.05
C ASN A 95 -3.04 4.07 7.35
N ILE A 96 -3.07 5.41 7.39
CA ILE A 96 -3.61 6.16 8.55
C ILE A 96 -5.11 5.87 8.70
N PHE A 97 -5.86 5.93 7.59
CA PHE A 97 -7.30 5.66 7.61
C PHE A 97 -7.61 4.24 8.10
N ASN A 98 -6.90 3.23 7.61
CA ASN A 98 -7.05 1.84 8.05
C ASN A 98 -6.78 1.68 9.55
N ALA A 99 -5.71 2.30 10.07
CA ALA A 99 -5.42 2.27 11.50
C ALA A 99 -6.55 2.90 12.33
N LEU A 100 -7.09 4.04 11.88
CA LEU A 100 -8.23 4.68 12.54
C LEU A 100 -9.47 3.79 12.53
N VAL A 101 -9.81 3.17 11.40
CA VAL A 101 -10.97 2.27 11.34
C VAL A 101 -10.81 1.12 12.32
N ILE A 102 -9.62 0.50 12.44
CA ILE A 102 -9.37 -0.56 13.41
C ILE A 102 -9.59 -0.05 14.85
N VAL A 103 -9.09 1.13 15.18
CA VAL A 103 -9.28 1.75 16.51
C VAL A 103 -10.76 1.92 16.88
N PHE A 104 -11.60 2.32 15.92
CA PHE A 104 -13.03 2.53 16.15
C PHE A 104 -13.88 1.26 16.02
N THR A 105 -13.34 0.19 15.45
CA THR A 105 -14.07 -1.05 15.18
C THR A 105 -14.11 -1.99 16.37
N PHE A 106 -13.22 -1.84 17.35
CA PHE A 106 -13.21 -2.65 18.57
C PHE A 106 -14.02 -1.98 19.69
N PRO A 107 -15.16 -2.56 20.08
CA PRO A 107 -16.03 -1.97 21.11
C PRO A 107 -15.45 -2.11 22.53
N ASN A 108 -14.71 -3.19 22.80
CA ASN A 108 -14.07 -3.44 24.11
C ASN A 108 -12.55 -3.42 23.97
N ARG A 109 -11.89 -2.52 24.71
CA ARG A 109 -10.42 -2.38 24.76
C ARG A 109 -9.77 -3.32 25.76
N GLU A 110 -10.20 -4.58 25.79
CA GLU A 110 -9.49 -5.61 26.57
C GLU A 110 -8.10 -5.91 25.98
N SER A 111 -7.33 -6.79 26.59
CA SER A 111 -5.94 -7.08 26.22
C SER A 111 -5.77 -7.42 24.73
N THR A 112 -6.68 -8.24 24.18
CA THR A 112 -6.68 -8.64 22.77
C THR A 112 -6.95 -7.46 21.83
N GLY A 113 -7.99 -6.66 22.09
CA GLY A 113 -8.32 -5.49 21.27
C GLY A 113 -7.20 -4.43 21.30
N THR A 114 -6.57 -4.25 22.46
CA THR A 114 -5.42 -3.35 22.63
C THR A 114 -4.21 -3.82 21.79
N LEU A 115 -3.96 -5.13 21.73
CA LEU A 115 -2.89 -5.70 20.89
C LEU A 115 -3.16 -5.46 19.40
N PHE A 116 -4.40 -5.65 18.93
CA PHE A 116 -4.77 -5.38 17.54
C PHE A 116 -4.60 -3.90 17.18
N ILE A 117 -5.00 -2.99 18.07
CA ILE A 117 -4.81 -1.54 17.88
C ILE A 117 -3.33 -1.18 17.83
N ALA A 118 -2.52 -1.68 18.77
CA ALA A 118 -1.08 -1.45 18.77
C ALA A 118 -0.42 -1.98 17.50
N GLY A 119 -0.81 -3.19 17.06
CA GLY A 119 -0.36 -3.78 15.81
C GLY A 119 -0.74 -2.98 14.57
N ALA A 120 -1.95 -2.42 14.54
CA ALA A 120 -2.41 -1.57 13.44
C ALA A 120 -1.61 -0.26 13.35
N ILE A 121 -1.34 0.39 14.49
CA ILE A 121 -0.56 1.63 14.54
C ILE A 121 0.89 1.36 14.14
N ALA A 122 1.53 0.36 14.76
CA ALA A 122 2.90 -0.03 14.43
C ALA A 122 3.02 -0.44 12.95
N GLY A 123 2.05 -1.21 12.46
CA GLY A 123 1.94 -1.60 11.05
C GLY A 123 1.82 -0.39 10.12
N ALA A 124 0.97 0.59 10.44
CA ALA A 124 0.81 1.79 9.63
C ALA A 124 2.10 2.62 9.55
N VAL A 125 2.84 2.74 10.65
CA VAL A 125 4.14 3.43 10.66
C VAL A 125 5.15 2.69 9.78
N LEU A 126 5.32 1.38 9.97
CA LEU A 126 6.27 0.57 9.20
C LEU A 126 5.92 0.54 7.71
N GLN A 127 4.64 0.38 7.37
CA GLN A 127 4.18 0.38 5.97
C GLN A 127 4.35 1.75 5.30
N SER A 128 4.40 2.84 6.06
CA SER A 128 4.57 4.19 5.51
C SER A 128 6.03 4.52 5.16
N ILE A 129 7.00 3.74 5.65
CA ILE A 129 8.42 3.95 5.34
C ILE A 129 8.67 3.90 3.83
N TYR A 130 8.15 2.88 3.15
CA TYR A 130 8.38 2.70 1.71
C TYR A 130 7.74 3.80 0.84
N PRO A 131 6.47 4.20 1.05
CA PRO A 131 5.88 5.37 0.42
C PRO A 131 6.66 6.66 0.65
N VAL A 132 7.13 6.91 1.87
CA VAL A 132 7.93 8.11 2.20
C VAL A 132 9.25 8.12 1.40
N LEU A 133 9.96 6.99 1.38
CA LEU A 133 11.18 6.86 0.58
C LEU A 133 10.90 7.06 -0.92
N THR A 134 9.79 6.50 -1.42
CA THR A 134 9.38 6.65 -2.82
C THR A 134 9.15 8.12 -3.16
N ILE A 135 8.38 8.85 -2.35
CA ILE A 135 8.12 10.29 -2.54
C ILE A 135 9.44 11.06 -2.53
N PHE A 136 10.28 10.83 -1.53
CA PHE A 136 11.54 11.56 -1.36
C PHE A 136 12.49 11.37 -2.56
N PHE A 137 12.70 10.12 -3.00
CA PHE A 137 13.64 9.83 -4.09
C PHE A 137 13.08 10.19 -5.47
N MET A 138 11.78 9.99 -5.72
CA MET A 138 11.16 10.31 -7.02
C MET A 138 10.90 11.81 -7.23
N SER A 139 10.85 12.57 -6.14
CA SER A 139 10.71 14.04 -6.19
C SER A 139 12.03 14.78 -6.42
N ARG A 140 13.18 14.10 -6.38
CA ARG A 140 14.49 14.74 -6.59
C ARG A 140 14.60 15.39 -7.98
N PRO A 141 15.19 16.61 -8.10
CA PRO A 141 15.30 17.33 -9.37
C PRO A 141 16.01 16.53 -10.47
N ALA A 142 17.06 15.79 -10.10
CA ALA A 142 17.80 14.93 -11.03
C ALA A 142 16.91 13.83 -11.66
N VAL A 143 15.98 13.25 -10.88
CA VAL A 143 15.02 12.25 -11.38
C VAL A 143 13.95 12.90 -12.25
N LYS A 144 13.46 14.08 -11.84
CA LYS A 144 12.48 14.86 -12.61
C LYS A 144 13.04 15.23 -13.99
N ALA A 145 14.27 15.75 -14.05
CA ALA A 145 14.92 16.11 -15.30
C ALA A 145 15.17 14.89 -16.19
N ALA A 146 15.68 13.78 -15.63
CA ALA A 146 16.00 12.58 -16.40
C ALA A 146 14.79 11.91 -17.08
N LEU A 147 13.59 12.07 -16.52
CA LEU A 147 12.35 11.50 -17.07
C LEU A 147 11.50 12.51 -17.85
N ALA A 148 11.69 13.83 -17.66
CA ALA A 148 11.01 14.85 -18.44
C ALA A 148 11.52 14.94 -19.90
N HIS A 149 12.81 14.68 -20.14
CA HIS A 149 13.41 14.74 -21.48
C HIS A 149 13.16 13.49 -22.36
N ARG A 150 12.23 12.60 -21.96
CA ARG A 150 11.96 11.32 -22.65
C ARG A 150 10.48 11.12 -23.02
N GLY A 151 9.65 12.13 -22.83
CA GLY A 151 8.30 12.21 -23.40
C GLY A 151 8.35 12.98 -24.71
#